data_AF-A0A1M7YM51-F1
#
_entry.id   AF-A0A1M7YM51-F1
#
_cell.length_a   1.000
_cell.length_b   1.000
_cell.length_c   1.000
_cell.angle_alpha   90.00
_cell.angle_beta   90.00
_cell.angle_gamma   90.00
#
_symmetry.space_group_name_H-M   'P 1'
#
loop_
_entity.id
_entity.type
_entity.pdbx_description
1 polymer ?
#
loop_
_entity_poly.entity_id
_entity_poly.type
_entity_poly.pdbx_seq_one_letter_code
_entity_poly.pdbx_strand_id
1 'polypeptide(L)'
;MRNKDAQDKLRMVLQEKIAQLTDISLHPKTLVKELQKIMFRDFRVEYNITVDILNEIIRIETLSYDMLYKLMSSIKALCLENYTELDSSDLNEEEYFTEIEMKEFKKPIPKKEQNFNIVIKDGNWHLTDINPYNYITIHTDINEVYRWAKLGLLKFNPETQRDLIVIESNGVPVSQLDVNWRSVGEIQDRMVDGMYFPVQGTININPEINEKTVEIRGKDLIIPEGIQLDLIEGFHNYLAEIRSKIKNGNWNFPCEFRIVFLSTKSANRYIEQMDKKNHFKETQVVRLNVGNPYTYIINHLNTSGDYLLHGTIDDNMYVYLYDLLPEFFNEVVKEKNQKILVSEYLLESLNRIIVKTGRDNTPFSKEEWFCYIYLLKQNRNRKIDIIKIISDESFQTTLNSMVIKDKPVPRNYNDLNKIMKEVGGNV
;
A
#
# COMPACT_ATOMS: atom_id res chain seq x y z
N MET A 1 -6.15 7.28 -28.42
CA MET A 1 -5.23 6.59 -27.49
C MET A 1 -3.94 7.40 -27.47
N ARG A 2 -3.62 8.08 -26.37
CA ARG A 2 -2.37 8.84 -26.23
C ARG A 2 -1.22 7.93 -25.86
N ASN A 3 -0.01 8.37 -26.22
CA ASN A 3 1.22 7.65 -26.03
C ASN A 3 1.62 7.70 -24.54
N LYS A 4 1.29 6.65 -23.80
CA LYS A 4 1.70 6.45 -22.39
C LYS A 4 3.20 6.74 -22.17
N ASP A 5 3.99 6.45 -23.19
CA ASP A 5 5.42 6.72 -23.29
C ASP A 5 5.80 8.20 -23.07
N ALA A 6 5.03 9.15 -23.61
CA ALA A 6 5.31 10.58 -23.45
C ALA A 6 5.07 11.06 -22.01
N GLN A 7 4.04 10.52 -21.36
CA GLN A 7 3.73 10.84 -19.97
C GLN A 7 4.76 10.24 -19.00
N ASP A 8 5.17 9.00 -19.23
CA ASP A 8 6.20 8.33 -18.42
C ASP A 8 7.55 9.05 -18.59
N LYS A 9 7.89 9.46 -19.81
CA LYS A 9 9.07 10.30 -20.10
C LYS A 9 9.04 11.64 -19.37
N LEU A 10 7.92 12.36 -19.41
CA LEU A 10 7.77 13.65 -18.71
C LEU A 10 7.98 13.50 -17.20
N ARG A 11 7.46 12.42 -16.60
CA ARG A 11 7.63 12.16 -15.17
C ARG A 11 9.10 11.98 -14.81
N MET A 12 9.86 11.24 -15.62
CA MET A 12 11.30 11.09 -15.43
C MET A 12 12.04 12.42 -15.52
N VAL A 13 11.75 13.22 -16.56
CA VAL A 13 12.37 14.55 -16.74
C VAL A 13 12.08 15.46 -15.55
N LEU A 14 10.82 15.52 -15.09
CA LEU A 14 10.45 16.34 -13.93
C LEU A 14 11.10 15.85 -12.64
N GLN A 15 11.30 14.54 -12.47
CA GLN A 15 12.00 13.99 -11.31
C GLN A 15 13.46 14.43 -11.27
N GLU A 16 14.13 14.40 -12.42
CA GLU A 16 15.50 14.91 -12.55
C GLU A 16 15.57 16.41 -12.28
N LYS A 17 14.61 17.21 -12.77
CA LYS A 17 14.58 18.66 -12.49
C LYS A 17 14.32 18.97 -11.03
N ILE A 18 13.42 18.25 -10.37
CA ILE A 18 13.17 18.44 -8.94
C ILE A 18 14.45 18.13 -8.16
N ALA A 19 15.12 17.02 -8.48
CA ALA A 19 16.40 16.66 -7.84
C ALA A 19 17.45 17.77 -7.99
N GLN A 20 17.59 18.34 -9.20
CA GLN A 20 18.49 19.47 -9.46
C GLN A 20 18.11 20.73 -8.68
N LEU A 21 16.82 21.07 -8.59
CA LEU A 21 16.32 22.22 -7.82
C LEU A 21 16.52 22.07 -6.31
N THR A 22 16.54 20.83 -5.81
CA THR A 22 16.73 20.50 -4.39
C THR A 22 18.19 20.29 -3.99
N ASP A 23 19.13 20.22 -4.94
CA ASP A 23 20.55 20.11 -4.63
C ASP A 23 21.04 21.38 -3.90
N ILE A 24 21.65 21.15 -2.72
CA ILE A 24 22.03 22.15 -1.73
C ILE A 24 23.10 23.12 -2.27
N SER A 25 23.78 22.77 -3.35
CA SER A 25 24.86 23.55 -3.96
C SER A 25 24.40 24.80 -4.76
N LEU A 26 23.12 24.93 -5.15
CA LEU A 26 22.67 25.93 -6.14
C LEU A 26 21.55 26.91 -5.67
N HIS A 27 21.40 27.16 -4.36
CA HIS A 27 20.46 28.14 -3.72
C HIS A 27 19.03 27.63 -3.34
N PRO A 28 18.91 26.77 -2.31
CA PRO A 28 17.71 25.96 -2.07
C PRO A 28 16.45 26.71 -1.57
N LYS A 29 16.56 27.78 -0.77
CA LYS A 29 15.36 28.41 -0.17
C LYS A 29 14.70 29.48 -1.04
N THR A 30 15.47 30.10 -1.93
CA THR A 30 14.97 31.18 -2.79
C THR A 30 14.29 30.58 -4.03
N LEU A 31 14.92 29.57 -4.64
CA LEU A 31 14.38 28.82 -5.78
C LEU A 31 13.02 28.20 -5.50
N VAL A 32 12.89 27.47 -4.38
CA VAL A 32 11.63 26.86 -3.97
C VAL A 32 10.54 27.92 -3.79
N LYS A 33 10.86 29.06 -3.17
CA LYS A 33 9.92 30.17 -2.99
C LYS A 33 9.52 30.83 -4.29
N GLU A 34 10.42 30.91 -5.26
CA GLU A 34 10.13 31.45 -6.58
C GLU A 34 9.26 30.49 -7.39
N LEU A 35 9.55 29.19 -7.36
CA LEU A 35 8.70 28.19 -7.99
C LEU A 35 7.29 28.18 -7.38
N GLN A 36 7.18 28.27 -6.05
CA GLN A 36 5.89 28.45 -5.37
C GLN A 36 5.14 29.68 -5.88
N LYS A 37 5.83 30.83 -6.00
CA LYS A 37 5.22 32.07 -6.51
C LYS A 37 4.75 31.90 -7.96
N ILE A 38 5.54 31.27 -8.82
CA ILE A 38 5.18 31.04 -10.23
C ILE A 38 3.96 30.12 -10.31
N MET A 39 4.00 28.97 -9.64
CA MET A 39 2.89 28.00 -9.63
C MET A 39 1.58 28.61 -9.07
N PHE A 40 1.68 29.47 -8.06
CA PHE A 40 0.52 30.19 -7.53
C PHE A 40 0.02 31.30 -8.46
N ARG A 41 0.93 32.14 -8.98
CA ARG A 41 0.62 33.27 -9.88
C ARG A 41 -0.07 32.78 -11.16
N ASP A 42 0.51 31.77 -11.79
CA ASP A 42 0.12 31.34 -13.14
C ASP A 42 -0.98 30.29 -13.10
N PHE A 43 -0.97 29.44 -12.06
CA PHE A 43 -1.86 28.27 -12.00
C PHE A 43 -2.71 28.18 -10.75
N ARG A 44 -2.60 29.09 -9.77
CA ARG A 44 -3.30 29.04 -8.48
C ARG A 44 -3.06 27.74 -7.71
N VAL A 45 -1.90 27.11 -7.89
CA VAL A 45 -1.48 25.98 -7.06
C VAL A 45 -1.09 26.51 -5.68
N GLU A 46 -1.65 25.93 -4.62
CA GLU A 46 -1.35 26.36 -3.25
C GLU A 46 0.12 26.08 -2.91
N TYR A 47 0.73 26.97 -2.13
CA TYR A 47 2.16 26.89 -1.80
C TYR A 47 2.58 25.59 -1.12
N ASN A 48 1.70 25.01 -0.30
CA ASN A 48 1.94 23.71 0.34
C ASN A 48 1.94 22.58 -0.68
N ILE A 49 1.06 22.58 -1.69
CA ILE A 49 1.05 21.53 -2.74
C ILE A 49 2.38 21.55 -3.49
N THR A 50 2.89 22.72 -3.86
CA THR A 50 4.21 22.83 -4.50
C THR A 50 5.32 22.29 -3.59
N VAL A 51 5.28 22.60 -2.29
CA VAL A 51 6.27 22.10 -1.32
C VAL A 51 6.17 20.59 -1.16
N ASP A 52 4.96 20.05 -1.08
CA ASP A 52 4.71 18.62 -0.95
C ASP A 52 5.20 17.86 -2.18
N ILE A 53 5.08 18.43 -3.38
CA ILE A 53 5.64 17.87 -4.61
C ILE A 53 7.18 17.87 -4.55
N LEU A 54 7.79 19.01 -4.19
CA LEU A 54 9.25 19.15 -4.15
C LEU A 54 9.91 18.30 -3.06
N ASN A 55 9.21 18.08 -1.94
CA ASN A 55 9.66 17.22 -0.86
C ASN A 55 9.27 15.74 -1.07
N GLU A 56 8.76 15.38 -2.25
CA GLU A 56 8.29 14.03 -2.61
C GLU A 56 7.17 13.44 -1.72
N ILE A 57 6.51 14.28 -0.89
CA ILE A 57 5.30 13.93 -0.15
C ILE A 57 4.18 13.58 -1.15
N ILE A 58 4.04 14.38 -2.21
CA ILE A 58 3.23 14.05 -3.39
C ILE A 58 4.19 13.59 -4.48
N ARG A 59 4.26 12.27 -4.66
CA ARG A 59 5.11 11.62 -5.66
C ARG A 59 4.72 12.04 -7.07
N ILE A 60 5.72 12.35 -7.90
CA ILE A 60 5.51 12.79 -9.29
C ILE A 60 4.63 11.81 -10.04
N GLU A 61 4.80 10.50 -9.86
CA GLU A 61 4.04 9.44 -10.54
C GLU A 61 2.55 9.47 -10.25
N THR A 62 2.16 10.07 -9.12
CA THR A 62 0.76 10.20 -8.71
C THR A 62 0.10 11.49 -9.23
N LEU A 63 0.88 12.42 -9.77
CA LEU A 63 0.36 13.67 -10.29
C LEU A 63 -0.53 13.44 -11.51
N SER A 64 -1.65 14.17 -11.53
CA SER A 64 -2.49 14.28 -12.71
C SER A 64 -1.71 14.93 -13.87
N TYR A 65 -2.11 14.65 -15.10
CA TYR A 65 -1.40 15.18 -16.26
C TYR A 65 -1.46 16.71 -16.35
N ASP A 66 -2.56 17.29 -15.88
CA ASP A 66 -2.71 18.74 -15.72
C ASP A 66 -1.69 19.32 -14.73
N MET A 67 -1.46 18.65 -13.60
CA MET A 67 -0.48 19.10 -12.62
C MET A 67 0.96 18.92 -13.12
N LEU A 68 1.23 17.87 -13.93
CA LEU A 68 2.52 17.71 -14.60
C LEU A 68 2.80 18.85 -15.58
N TYR A 69 1.80 19.28 -16.37
CA TYR A 69 1.91 20.45 -17.24
C TYR A 69 2.26 21.71 -16.43
N LYS A 70 1.48 22.00 -15.39
CA LYS A 70 1.67 23.16 -14.54
C LYS A 70 3.05 23.19 -13.89
N LEU A 71 3.51 22.06 -13.36
CA LEU A 71 4.85 21.93 -12.77
C LEU A 71 5.95 22.15 -13.81
N MET A 72 5.87 21.48 -14.96
CA MET A 72 6.83 21.63 -16.06
C MET A 72 6.92 23.09 -16.54
N SER A 73 5.79 23.72 -16.85
CA SER A 73 5.75 25.11 -17.31
C SER A 73 6.30 26.07 -16.27
N SER A 74 6.04 25.83 -14.97
CA SER A 74 6.59 26.66 -13.89
C SER A 74 8.09 26.48 -13.71
N ILE A 75 8.62 25.26 -13.80
CA ILE A 75 10.08 25.01 -13.76
C ILE A 75 10.75 25.66 -14.97
N LYS A 76 10.18 25.50 -16.17
CA LYS A 76 10.70 26.14 -17.38
C LYS A 76 10.75 27.66 -17.25
N ALA A 77 9.67 28.27 -16.74
CA ALA A 77 9.62 29.71 -16.50
C ALA A 77 10.71 30.14 -15.50
N LEU A 78 10.91 29.38 -14.43
CA LEU A 78 11.96 29.64 -13.44
C LEU A 78 13.37 29.60 -14.06
N CYS A 79 13.66 28.60 -14.90
CA CYS A 79 14.94 28.46 -15.61
C CYS A 79 15.19 29.65 -16.56
N LEU A 80 14.15 30.07 -17.30
CA LEU A 80 14.26 31.17 -18.27
C LEU A 80 14.36 32.55 -17.62
N GLU A 81 13.69 32.77 -16.48
CA GLU A 81 13.66 34.07 -15.80
C GLU A 81 14.92 34.31 -14.96
N ASN A 82 15.39 33.32 -14.22
CA ASN A 82 16.34 33.56 -13.13
C ASN A 82 17.54 32.60 -13.07
N TYR A 83 17.56 31.49 -13.81
CA TYR A 83 18.55 30.42 -13.61
C TYR A 83 18.95 29.69 -14.91
N THR A 84 19.79 30.33 -15.72
CA THR A 84 20.30 29.77 -16.99
C THR A 84 21.20 28.55 -16.83
N GLU A 85 21.64 28.24 -15.60
CA GLU A 85 22.46 27.07 -15.27
C GLU A 85 21.65 25.77 -15.24
N LEU A 86 20.32 25.87 -15.07
CA LEU A 86 19.40 24.75 -15.20
C LEU A 86 19.02 24.61 -16.68
N ASP A 87 19.48 23.53 -17.32
CA ASP A 87 19.06 23.20 -18.68
C ASP A 87 17.53 23.00 -18.70
N SER A 88 16.85 23.68 -19.63
CA SER A 88 15.40 23.60 -19.82
C SER A 88 15.02 23.12 -21.21
N SER A 89 15.99 22.63 -21.99
CA SER A 89 15.78 22.16 -23.36
C SER A 89 14.84 20.94 -23.44
N ASP A 90 14.83 20.12 -22.39
CA ASP A 90 13.97 18.94 -22.20
C ASP A 90 12.56 19.27 -21.66
N LEU A 91 12.29 20.53 -21.33
CA LEU A 91 10.98 21.03 -20.90
C LEU A 91 10.20 21.66 -22.06
N ASN A 92 10.12 20.96 -23.19
CA ASN A 92 9.36 21.42 -24.35
C ASN A 92 7.88 21.01 -24.27
N GLU A 93 6.96 21.96 -24.15
CA GLU A 93 5.53 21.66 -24.01
C GLU A 93 4.98 20.88 -25.21
N GLU A 94 5.44 21.19 -26.42
CA GLU A 94 4.99 20.57 -27.67
C GLU A 94 5.42 19.08 -27.78
N GLU A 95 6.42 18.66 -26.99
CA GLU A 95 6.86 17.26 -26.94
C GLU A 95 5.91 16.38 -26.13
N TYR A 96 5.30 16.95 -25.09
CA TYR A 96 4.48 16.20 -24.13
C TYR A 96 2.98 16.49 -24.28
N PHE A 97 2.60 17.65 -24.82
CA PHE A 97 1.22 18.11 -24.82
C PHE A 97 0.75 18.50 -26.22
N THR A 98 -0.48 18.10 -26.55
CA THR A 98 -1.18 18.59 -27.74
C THR A 98 -1.63 20.03 -27.56
N GLU A 99 -1.85 20.77 -28.64
CA GLU A 99 -2.36 22.15 -28.59
C GLU A 99 -3.64 22.31 -27.75
N ILE A 100 -4.54 21.32 -27.82
CA ILE A 100 -5.78 21.32 -27.03
C ILE A 100 -5.47 21.18 -25.54
N GLU A 101 -4.52 20.31 -25.16
CA GLU A 101 -4.10 20.16 -23.77
C GLU A 101 -3.38 21.39 -23.26
N MET A 102 -2.47 21.96 -24.02
CA MET A 102 -1.79 23.20 -23.64
C MET A 102 -2.82 24.31 -23.40
N LYS A 103 -3.83 24.44 -24.27
CA LYS A 103 -4.91 25.41 -24.08
C LYS A 103 -5.76 25.14 -22.83
N GLU A 104 -5.98 23.88 -22.49
CA GLU A 104 -6.78 23.49 -21.32
C GLU A 104 -6.01 23.60 -20.01
N PHE A 105 -4.80 23.03 -19.96
CA PHE A 105 -3.97 22.92 -18.75
C PHE A 105 -3.30 24.24 -18.38
N LYS A 106 -3.14 25.17 -19.34
CA LYS A 106 -2.71 26.54 -19.07
C LYS A 106 -3.73 27.35 -18.26
N LYS A 107 -4.98 26.89 -18.17
CA LYS A 107 -5.97 27.54 -17.30
C LYS A 107 -5.55 27.36 -15.84
N PRO A 108 -5.63 28.42 -15.02
CA PRO A 108 -5.42 28.29 -13.59
C PRO A 108 -6.41 27.31 -12.98
N ILE A 109 -6.00 26.61 -11.92
CA ILE A 109 -6.90 25.81 -11.12
C ILE A 109 -8.08 26.72 -10.73
N PRO A 110 -9.33 26.29 -11.01
CA PRO A 110 -10.49 27.05 -10.58
C PRO A 110 -10.31 27.41 -9.10
N LYS A 111 -10.59 28.66 -8.73
CA LYS A 111 -10.58 29.04 -7.31
C LYS A 111 -11.36 27.95 -6.57
N LYS A 112 -10.73 27.27 -5.60
CA LYS A 112 -11.47 26.40 -4.68
C LYS A 112 -12.70 27.19 -4.26
N GLU A 113 -13.88 26.59 -4.32
CA GLU A 113 -15.02 27.14 -3.60
C GLU A 113 -14.53 27.42 -2.18
N GLN A 114 -14.27 28.69 -1.88
CA GLN A 114 -13.83 29.09 -0.58
C GLN A 114 -15.02 28.85 0.33
N ASN A 115 -14.77 28.02 1.34
CA ASN A 115 -15.56 27.95 2.55
C ASN A 115 -17.03 27.56 2.33
N PHE A 116 -17.30 26.26 2.42
CA PHE A 116 -18.64 25.77 2.69
C PHE A 116 -18.62 25.01 4.02
N ASN A 117 -19.74 25.06 4.72
CA ASN A 117 -19.94 24.20 5.86
C ASN A 117 -20.13 22.76 5.37
N ILE A 118 -19.48 21.80 6.02
CA ILE A 118 -19.83 20.39 5.78
C ILE A 118 -21.18 20.15 6.45
N VAL A 119 -22.17 19.72 5.68
CA VAL A 119 -23.53 19.46 6.15
C VAL A 119 -23.77 17.96 6.14
N ILE A 120 -23.86 17.36 7.32
CA ILE A 120 -24.23 15.96 7.47
C ILE A 120 -25.73 15.91 7.80
N LYS A 121 -26.49 15.28 6.91
CA LYS A 121 -27.95 15.22 6.98
C LYS A 121 -28.45 14.39 8.14
N ASP A 122 -29.64 14.72 8.63
CA ASP A 122 -30.39 13.87 9.58
C ASP A 122 -30.38 12.40 9.15
N GLY A 123 -30.17 11.49 10.12
CA GLY A 123 -30.00 10.05 9.88
C GLY A 123 -28.57 9.61 9.51
N ASN A 124 -27.68 10.52 9.13
CA ASN A 124 -26.28 10.21 8.80
C ASN A 124 -25.29 10.64 9.89
N TRP A 125 -25.77 11.02 11.06
CA TRP A 125 -24.92 11.31 12.22
C TRP A 125 -25.59 10.95 13.53
N HIS A 126 -24.79 10.71 14.56
CA HIS A 126 -25.25 10.41 15.91
C HIS A 126 -24.31 11.06 16.94
N LEU A 127 -24.87 11.83 17.88
CA LEU A 127 -24.14 12.35 19.03
C LEU A 127 -24.22 11.36 20.19
N THR A 128 -23.05 10.94 20.66
CA THR A 128 -22.89 10.24 21.93
C THR A 128 -22.40 11.24 22.97
N ASP A 129 -23.23 11.53 23.97
CA ASP A 129 -22.92 12.45 25.08
C ASP A 129 -22.90 11.67 26.39
N ILE A 130 -21.74 11.11 26.74
CA ILE A 130 -21.53 10.33 27.97
C ILE A 130 -20.30 10.91 28.67
N ASN A 131 -20.48 11.99 29.42
CA ASN A 131 -19.40 12.67 30.15
C ASN A 131 -18.44 11.66 30.86
N PRO A 132 -17.11 11.75 30.63
CA PRO A 132 -16.36 12.76 29.86
C PRO A 132 -16.17 12.44 28.37
N TYR A 133 -16.84 11.41 27.84
CA TYR A 133 -16.68 10.88 26.49
C TYR A 133 -17.78 11.37 25.57
N ASN A 134 -17.55 12.54 24.96
CA ASN A 134 -18.46 13.13 23.98
C ASN A 134 -17.86 13.01 22.59
N TYR A 135 -18.59 12.39 21.67
CA TYR A 135 -18.16 12.22 20.28
C TYR A 135 -19.37 12.14 19.35
N ILE A 136 -19.12 12.40 18.07
CA ILE A 136 -20.14 12.32 17.02
C ILE A 136 -19.70 11.27 16.02
N THR A 137 -20.55 10.29 15.75
CA THR A 137 -20.36 9.40 14.60
C THR A 137 -21.03 10.02 13.38
N ILE A 138 -20.35 10.05 12.25
CA ILE A 138 -20.90 10.47 10.96
C ILE A 138 -20.76 9.33 9.93
N HIS A 139 -21.76 9.20 9.08
CA HIS A 139 -21.80 8.30 7.94
C HIS A 139 -21.85 9.14 6.66
N THR A 140 -20.96 8.85 5.72
CA THR A 140 -20.87 9.55 4.44
C THR A 140 -20.47 8.57 3.34
N ASP A 141 -20.27 9.07 2.13
CA ASP A 141 -19.78 8.27 1.01
C ASP A 141 -18.44 8.80 0.48
N ILE A 142 -17.73 7.93 -0.23
CA ILE A 142 -16.41 8.25 -0.78
C ILE A 142 -16.38 9.47 -1.72
N ASN A 143 -17.49 9.86 -2.36
CA ASN A 143 -17.50 11.07 -3.18
C ASN A 143 -17.31 12.32 -2.31
N GLU A 144 -17.98 12.38 -1.16
CA GLU A 144 -17.81 13.47 -0.20
C GLU A 144 -16.42 13.43 0.44
N VAL A 145 -15.93 12.26 0.86
CA VAL A 145 -14.56 12.14 1.41
C VAL A 145 -13.51 12.54 0.37
N TYR A 146 -13.67 12.14 -0.89
CA TYR A 146 -12.80 12.55 -1.99
C TYR A 146 -12.87 14.06 -2.27
N ARG A 147 -14.05 14.66 -2.14
CA ARG A 147 -14.22 16.11 -2.19
C ARG A 147 -13.46 16.78 -1.05
N TRP A 148 -13.57 16.30 0.18
CA TRP A 148 -12.85 16.83 1.35
C TRP A 148 -11.33 16.71 1.17
N ALA A 149 -10.85 15.60 0.62
CA ALA A 149 -9.45 15.37 0.28
C ALA A 149 -8.92 16.39 -0.75
N LYS A 150 -9.66 16.59 -1.86
CA LYS A 150 -9.31 17.59 -2.89
C LYS A 150 -9.22 19.02 -2.36
N LEU A 151 -10.03 19.32 -1.34
CA LEU A 151 -10.05 20.61 -0.69
C LEU A 151 -9.00 20.74 0.41
N GLY A 152 -8.37 19.64 0.83
CA GLY A 152 -7.39 19.60 1.91
C GLY A 152 -8.02 19.80 3.29
N LEU A 153 -9.27 19.39 3.47
CA LEU A 153 -10.00 19.54 4.74
C LEU A 153 -9.54 18.51 5.78
N LEU A 154 -9.34 17.25 5.35
CA LEU A 154 -8.81 16.18 6.19
C LEU A 154 -7.27 16.17 6.12
N LYS A 155 -6.62 16.35 7.26
CA LYS A 155 -5.16 16.44 7.33
C LYS A 155 -4.57 15.40 8.28
N PHE A 156 -3.35 14.99 8.01
CA PHE A 156 -2.50 14.38 9.01
C PHE A 156 -1.88 15.49 9.87
N ASN A 157 -1.91 15.35 11.19
CA ASN A 157 -1.32 16.30 12.12
C ASN A 157 -0.16 15.64 12.92
N PRO A 158 1.10 15.90 12.53
CA PRO A 158 2.27 15.33 13.18
C PRO A 158 2.41 15.67 14.67
N GLU A 159 1.85 16.79 15.15
CA GLU A 159 1.92 17.17 16.57
C GLU A 159 1.05 16.26 17.45
N THR A 160 0.00 15.69 16.85
CA THR A 160 -0.92 14.79 17.55
C THR A 160 -0.64 13.32 17.28
N GLN A 161 0.12 12.99 16.22
CA GLN A 161 0.28 11.65 15.67
C GLN A 161 1.73 11.15 15.77
N ARG A 162 2.03 10.02 15.11
CA ARG A 162 3.39 9.44 15.09
C ARG A 162 4.36 10.41 14.43
N ASP A 163 5.59 10.43 14.96
CA ASP A 163 6.69 11.22 14.41
C ASP A 163 6.91 10.91 12.92
N LEU A 164 7.30 11.93 12.17
CA LEU A 164 7.77 11.74 10.80
C LEU A 164 9.06 10.92 10.82
N ILE A 165 9.16 9.92 9.96
CA ILE A 165 10.43 9.21 9.75
C ILE A 165 11.34 10.06 8.88
N VAL A 166 12.62 10.08 9.21
CA VAL A 166 13.65 10.67 8.37
C VAL A 166 14.19 9.57 7.47
N ILE A 167 13.89 9.65 6.18
CA ILE A 167 14.55 8.81 5.17
C ILE A 167 15.71 9.56 4.55
N GLU A 168 16.79 8.85 4.30
CA GLU A 168 17.91 9.38 3.53
C GLU A 168 17.60 9.19 2.05
N SER A 169 17.30 10.29 1.36
CA SER A 169 17.13 10.31 -0.09
C SER A 169 18.32 11.04 -0.69
N ASN A 170 19.16 10.32 -1.45
CA ASN A 170 20.37 10.87 -2.08
C ASN A 170 21.30 11.64 -1.11
N GLY A 171 21.48 11.15 0.12
CA GLY A 171 22.34 11.78 1.14
C GLY A 171 21.69 12.94 1.91
N VAL A 172 20.41 13.23 1.66
CA VAL A 172 19.65 14.27 2.36
C VAL A 172 18.59 13.64 3.27
N PRO A 173 18.53 14.02 4.56
CA PRO A 173 17.45 13.60 5.45
C PRO A 173 16.14 14.29 5.09
N VAL A 174 15.13 13.52 4.66
CA VAL A 174 13.77 13.98 4.35
C VAL A 174 12.79 13.42 5.36
N SER A 175 12.04 14.28 6.04
CA SER A 175 10.98 13.88 6.97
C SER A 175 9.69 13.55 6.22
N GLN A 176 9.22 12.31 6.33
CA GLN A 176 7.99 11.83 5.70
C GLN A 176 7.11 11.04 6.69
N LEU A 177 5.84 10.85 6.33
CA LEU A 177 4.95 9.95 7.06
C LEU A 177 5.41 8.50 6.90
N ASP A 178 5.46 7.76 8.01
CA ASP A 178 5.72 6.31 7.99
C ASP A 178 4.48 5.54 7.54
N VAL A 179 4.22 5.58 6.23
CA VAL A 179 3.10 4.87 5.61
C VAL A 179 3.59 3.55 5.04
N ASN A 180 3.11 2.44 5.62
CA ASN A 180 3.20 1.13 5.00
C ASN A 180 2.34 1.06 3.71
N TRP A 181 2.94 1.42 2.58
CA TRP A 181 2.28 1.42 1.27
C TRP A 181 1.85 0.03 0.79
N ARG A 182 2.52 -1.04 1.25
CA ARG A 182 2.09 -2.41 0.97
C ARG A 182 0.73 -2.68 1.61
N SER A 183 0.55 -2.30 2.87
CA SER A 183 -0.74 -2.41 3.55
C SER A 183 -1.82 -1.56 2.88
N VAL A 184 -1.50 -0.35 2.43
CA VAL A 184 -2.46 0.50 1.67
C VAL A 184 -2.91 -0.20 0.38
N GLY A 185 -1.98 -0.83 -0.36
CA GLY A 185 -2.31 -1.60 -1.56
C GLY A 185 -3.19 -2.81 -1.27
N GLU A 186 -2.86 -3.59 -0.24
CA GLU A 186 -3.66 -4.75 0.17
C GLU A 186 -5.08 -4.36 0.62
N ILE A 187 -5.23 -3.22 1.31
CA ILE A 187 -6.55 -2.66 1.68
C ILE A 187 -7.32 -2.24 0.43
N GLN A 188 -6.67 -1.52 -0.48
CA GLN A 188 -7.28 -1.08 -1.75
C GLN A 188 -7.81 -2.27 -2.56
N ASP A 189 -7.00 -3.33 -2.72
CA ASP A 189 -7.42 -4.51 -3.49
C ASP A 189 -8.64 -5.18 -2.84
N ARG A 190 -8.63 -5.36 -1.52
CA ARG A 190 -9.78 -5.91 -0.78
C ARG A 190 -11.03 -5.04 -0.87
N MET A 191 -10.88 -3.71 -0.86
CA MET A 191 -12.00 -2.77 -1.01
C MET A 191 -12.66 -2.90 -2.38
N VAL A 192 -11.86 -2.98 -3.44
CA VAL A 192 -12.35 -3.15 -4.82
C VAL A 192 -13.01 -4.52 -5.00
N ASP A 193 -12.48 -5.55 -4.36
CA ASP A 193 -13.02 -6.92 -4.41
C ASP A 193 -14.26 -7.13 -3.51
N GLY A 194 -14.71 -6.09 -2.79
CA GLY A 194 -15.86 -6.17 -1.87
C GLY A 194 -15.60 -7.01 -0.61
N MET A 195 -14.34 -7.26 -0.30
CA MET A 195 -13.88 -8.07 0.84
C MET A 195 -13.35 -7.22 2.00
N TYR A 196 -13.58 -5.91 1.94
CA TYR A 196 -13.18 -4.96 2.97
C TYR A 196 -14.41 -4.30 3.57
N PHE A 197 -14.60 -4.47 4.87
CA PHE A 197 -15.61 -3.72 5.60
C PHE A 197 -15.19 -2.25 5.71
N PRO A 198 -16.11 -1.30 5.63
CA PRO A 198 -15.82 0.10 5.94
C PRO A 198 -15.19 0.19 7.33
N VAL A 199 -13.93 0.60 7.38
CA VAL A 199 -13.24 0.81 8.65
C VAL A 199 -13.46 2.26 9.06
N GLN A 200 -13.75 2.44 10.35
CA GLN A 200 -13.98 3.75 10.96
C GLN A 200 -12.66 4.54 10.99
N GLY A 201 -12.72 5.82 10.59
CA GLY A 201 -11.64 6.77 10.88
C GLY A 201 -11.98 7.61 12.11
N THR A 202 -10.97 8.19 12.76
CA THR A 202 -11.19 9.15 13.85
C THR A 202 -10.70 10.54 13.45
N ILE A 203 -11.62 11.51 13.39
CA ILE A 203 -11.34 12.91 13.12
C ILE A 203 -11.32 13.67 14.45
N ASN A 204 -10.25 14.42 14.71
CA ASN A 204 -10.16 15.32 15.84
C ASN A 204 -10.44 16.77 15.41
N ILE A 205 -11.30 17.45 16.17
CA ILE A 205 -11.47 18.89 16.13
C ILE A 205 -10.88 19.43 17.44
N ASN A 206 -9.66 19.96 17.36
CA ASN A 206 -8.98 20.47 18.55
C ASN A 206 -9.62 21.81 18.99
N PRO A 207 -10.21 21.90 20.20
CA PRO A 207 -10.82 23.14 20.69
C PRO A 207 -9.81 24.24 21.05
N GLU A 208 -8.51 23.93 21.14
CA GLU A 208 -7.44 24.91 21.40
C GLU A 208 -6.97 25.61 20.11
N ILE A 209 -7.20 24.98 18.96
CA ILE A 209 -6.77 25.48 17.64
C ILE A 209 -7.95 26.11 16.89
N ASN A 210 -9.14 25.54 17.03
CA ASN A 210 -10.33 25.99 16.32
C ASN A 210 -11.15 26.97 17.15
N GLU A 211 -11.42 28.15 16.60
CA GLU A 211 -12.30 29.15 17.22
C GLU A 211 -13.79 28.76 17.15
N LYS A 212 -14.17 27.94 16.16
CA LYS A 212 -15.53 27.44 15.96
C LYS A 212 -15.61 25.96 16.36
N THR A 213 -16.80 25.53 16.74
CA THR A 213 -17.13 24.12 16.96
C THR A 213 -18.25 23.67 16.03
N VAL A 214 -18.55 22.38 16.02
CA VAL A 214 -19.70 21.84 15.29
C VAL A 214 -21.01 22.41 15.81
N GLU A 215 -21.98 22.60 14.92
CA GLU A 215 -23.29 23.16 15.23
C GLU A 215 -24.38 22.19 14.77
N ILE A 216 -25.51 22.16 15.48
CA ILE A 216 -26.71 21.47 15.00
C ILE A 216 -27.66 22.55 14.50
N ARG A 217 -27.99 22.53 13.21
CA ARG A 217 -28.98 23.45 12.61
C ARG A 217 -30.19 22.67 12.14
N GLY A 218 -31.30 22.83 12.86
CA GLY A 218 -32.47 21.98 12.67
C GLY A 218 -32.14 20.54 13.07
N LYS A 219 -32.08 19.63 12.08
CA LYS A 219 -31.70 18.23 12.27
C LYS A 219 -30.36 17.85 11.62
N ASP A 220 -29.73 18.79 10.94
CA ASP A 220 -28.47 18.57 10.26
C ASP A 220 -27.31 18.94 11.19
N LEU A 221 -26.26 18.14 11.16
CA LEU A 221 -24.97 18.47 11.76
C LEU A 221 -24.18 19.33 10.78
N ILE A 222 -23.66 20.43 11.29
CA ILE A 222 -22.91 21.42 10.53
C ILE A 222 -21.50 21.45 11.11
N ILE A 223 -20.50 21.20 10.27
CA ILE A 223 -19.10 21.52 10.58
C ILE A 223 -18.80 22.85 9.87
N PRO A 224 -18.69 23.96 10.63
CA PRO A 224 -18.42 25.25 10.04
C PRO A 224 -17.16 25.29 9.17
N GLU A 225 -17.20 26.15 8.15
CA GLU A 225 -16.02 26.51 7.39
C GLU A 225 -14.85 26.95 8.29
N GLY A 226 -13.63 26.62 7.86
CA GLY A 226 -12.40 27.00 8.56
C GLY A 226 -12.02 26.12 9.74
N ILE A 227 -12.86 25.16 10.14
CA ILE A 227 -12.48 24.16 11.14
C ILE A 227 -11.42 23.22 10.56
N GLN A 228 -10.32 23.06 11.27
CA GLN A 228 -9.29 22.07 11.01
C GLN A 228 -9.77 20.68 11.46
N LEU A 229 -9.73 19.72 10.53
CA LEU A 229 -10.11 18.32 10.74
C LEU A 229 -8.86 17.44 10.64
N ASP A 230 -8.36 17.00 11.79
CA ASP A 230 -7.19 16.14 11.86
C ASP A 230 -7.60 14.67 11.89
N LEU A 231 -7.22 13.89 10.88
CA LEU A 231 -7.48 12.45 10.85
C LEU A 231 -6.45 11.72 11.73
N ILE A 232 -6.75 11.61 13.01
CA ILE A 232 -5.85 11.07 14.03
C ILE A 232 -5.74 9.54 14.01
N GLU A 233 -6.70 8.83 13.42
CA GLU A 233 -6.69 7.37 13.24
C GLU A 233 -7.41 6.99 11.92
N GLY A 234 -7.00 5.88 11.31
CA GLY A 234 -7.57 5.41 10.03
C GLY A 234 -6.90 5.95 8.77
N PHE A 235 -5.71 6.56 8.87
CA PHE A 235 -5.03 7.22 7.74
C PHE A 235 -4.72 6.29 6.56
N HIS A 236 -4.29 5.04 6.80
CA HIS A 236 -4.07 4.05 5.73
C HIS A 236 -5.35 3.71 4.96
N ASN A 237 -6.50 3.65 5.66
CA ASN A 237 -7.80 3.39 5.03
C ASN A 237 -8.20 4.56 4.15
N TYR A 238 -8.10 5.78 4.68
CA TYR A 238 -8.35 7.00 3.93
C TYR A 238 -7.49 7.07 2.65
N LEU A 239 -6.19 6.77 2.74
CA LEU A 239 -5.33 6.72 1.55
C LEU A 239 -5.78 5.65 0.54
N ALA A 240 -6.16 4.45 1.01
CA ALA A 240 -6.63 3.38 0.15
C ALA A 240 -7.96 3.73 -0.54
N GLU A 241 -8.90 4.35 0.17
CA GLU A 241 -10.18 4.82 -0.34
C GLU A 241 -9.99 5.88 -1.45
N ILE A 242 -9.18 6.91 -1.17
CA ILE A 242 -8.88 7.96 -2.14
C ILE A 242 -8.21 7.39 -3.39
N ARG A 243 -7.21 6.51 -3.23
CA ARG A 243 -6.54 5.85 -4.37
C ARG A 243 -7.49 4.98 -5.17
N SER A 244 -8.42 4.28 -4.51
CA SER A 244 -9.44 3.47 -5.17
C SER A 244 -10.40 4.32 -6.00
N LYS A 245 -10.85 5.47 -5.45
CA LYS A 245 -11.69 6.43 -6.16
C LYS A 245 -10.97 7.08 -7.34
N ILE A 246 -9.69 7.43 -7.21
CA ILE A 246 -8.88 7.98 -8.30
C ILE A 246 -8.73 6.95 -9.42
N LYS A 247 -8.43 5.69 -9.07
CA LYS A 247 -8.25 4.61 -10.04
C LYS A 247 -9.56 4.22 -10.73
N ASN A 248 -10.67 4.25 -10.00
CA ASN A 248 -12.00 3.91 -10.48
C ASN A 248 -12.99 5.03 -10.14
N GLY A 249 -13.13 6.02 -11.04
CA GLY A 249 -13.93 7.22 -10.81
C GLY A 249 -15.40 6.99 -10.47
N ASN A 250 -15.98 5.84 -10.87
CA ASN A 250 -17.37 5.47 -10.57
C ASN A 250 -17.52 4.58 -9.32
N TRP A 251 -16.41 4.27 -8.66
CA TRP A 251 -16.43 3.47 -7.43
C TRP A 251 -17.12 4.25 -6.31
N ASN A 252 -18.01 3.56 -5.60
CA ASN A 252 -18.73 4.06 -4.44
C ASN A 252 -18.46 3.14 -3.26
N PHE A 253 -18.25 3.74 -2.10
CA PHE A 253 -17.95 3.04 -0.86
C PHE A 253 -18.50 3.88 0.30
N PRO A 254 -19.18 3.25 1.28
CA PRO A 254 -19.62 3.95 2.47
C PRO A 254 -18.42 4.19 3.39
N CYS A 255 -18.38 5.37 4.02
CA CYS A 255 -17.33 5.78 4.94
C CYS A 255 -17.96 6.16 6.29
N GLU A 256 -17.26 5.83 7.37
CA GLU A 256 -17.70 6.15 8.73
C GLU A 256 -16.57 6.85 9.48
N PHE A 257 -16.89 7.96 10.13
CA PHE A 257 -15.92 8.69 10.97
C PHE A 257 -16.48 8.97 12.35
N ARG A 258 -15.63 8.85 13.35
CA ARG A 258 -15.86 9.38 14.69
C ARG A 258 -15.19 10.74 14.82
N ILE A 259 -15.96 11.78 15.06
CA ILE A 259 -15.49 13.12 15.40
C ILE A 259 -15.35 13.22 16.91
N VAL A 260 -14.15 13.55 17.36
CA VAL A 260 -13.80 13.79 18.76
C VAL A 260 -13.30 15.22 18.95
N PHE A 261 -13.39 15.73 20.18
CA PHE A 261 -12.99 17.09 20.53
C PHE A 261 -11.87 17.03 21.57
N LEU A 262 -10.64 16.80 21.11
CA LEU A 262 -9.48 16.57 21.97
C LEU A 262 -8.44 17.67 21.79
N SER A 263 -7.92 18.18 22.92
CA SER A 263 -6.67 18.93 22.93
C SER A 263 -5.51 18.06 22.44
N THR A 264 -4.39 18.68 22.03
CA THR A 264 -3.21 17.96 21.54
C THR A 264 -2.76 16.89 22.53
N LYS A 265 -2.70 17.22 23.83
CA LYS A 265 -2.34 16.27 24.90
C LYS A 265 -3.32 15.09 25.01
N SER A 266 -4.61 15.32 24.79
CA SER A 266 -5.64 14.27 24.88
C SER A 266 -5.66 13.40 23.62
N ALA A 267 -5.41 13.99 22.45
CA ALA A 267 -5.22 13.26 21.20
C ALA A 267 -3.99 12.32 21.30
N ASN A 268 -2.86 12.78 21.85
CA ASN A 268 -1.68 11.93 22.05
C ASN A 268 -1.98 10.71 22.93
N ARG A 269 -2.73 10.92 24.03
CA ARG A 269 -3.18 9.81 24.89
C ARG A 269 -4.11 8.84 24.17
N TYR A 270 -5.02 9.37 23.34
CA TYR A 270 -5.91 8.53 22.53
C TYR A 270 -5.10 7.64 21.56
N ILE A 271 -4.12 8.21 20.86
CA ILE A 271 -3.29 7.45 19.92
C ILE A 271 -2.43 6.42 20.64
N GLU A 272 -1.82 6.78 21.78
CA GLU A 272 -1.09 5.84 22.62
C GLU A 272 -1.96 4.63 23.03
N GLN A 273 -3.24 4.87 23.36
CA GLN A 273 -4.18 3.78 23.68
C GLN A 273 -4.49 2.90 22.47
N MET A 274 -4.65 3.50 21.29
CA MET A 274 -4.89 2.75 20.06
C MET A 274 -3.68 1.91 19.66
N ASP A 275 -2.47 2.42 19.88
CA ASP A 275 -1.20 1.74 19.59
C ASP A 275 -0.97 0.51 20.49
N LYS A 276 -1.39 0.58 21.76
CA LYS A 276 -1.29 -0.53 22.73
C LYS A 276 -2.24 -1.70 22.47
N LYS A 277 -3.07 -1.65 21.42
CA LYS A 277 -3.93 -2.79 21.06
C LYS A 277 -3.07 -3.96 20.59
N ASN A 278 -3.25 -5.13 21.21
CA ASN A 278 -2.53 -6.33 20.81
C ASN A 278 -2.82 -6.67 19.35
N HIS A 279 -1.76 -6.70 18.53
CA HIS A 279 -1.85 -7.24 17.19
C HIS A 279 -2.18 -8.74 17.26
N PHE A 280 -2.94 -9.22 16.28
CA PHE A 280 -3.10 -10.66 16.10
C PHE A 280 -1.73 -11.29 15.88
N LYS A 281 -1.50 -12.46 16.48
CA LYS A 281 -0.33 -13.28 16.16
C LYS A 281 -0.32 -13.58 14.67
N GLU A 282 0.85 -13.64 14.05
CA GLU A 282 0.99 -13.95 12.63
C GLU A 282 0.24 -15.23 12.23
N THR A 283 0.35 -16.29 13.03
CA THR A 283 -0.40 -17.55 12.85
C THR A 283 -1.91 -17.32 12.73
N GLN A 284 -2.46 -16.41 13.52
CA GLN A 284 -3.88 -16.07 13.49
C GLN A 284 -4.22 -15.22 12.26
N VAL A 285 -3.40 -14.23 11.90
CA VAL A 285 -3.60 -13.40 10.70
C VAL A 285 -3.65 -14.26 9.44
N VAL A 286 -2.70 -15.17 9.31
CA VAL A 286 -2.59 -16.06 8.15
C VAL A 286 -3.82 -16.98 8.05
N ARG A 287 -4.24 -17.62 9.15
CA ARG A 287 -5.43 -18.50 9.16
C ARG A 287 -6.72 -17.76 8.83
N LEU A 288 -6.87 -16.51 9.29
CA LEU A 288 -8.06 -15.69 9.02
C LEU A 288 -8.09 -15.17 7.58
N ASN A 289 -6.98 -15.27 6.83
CA ASN A 289 -6.92 -14.86 5.43
C ASN A 289 -7.51 -15.92 4.48
N VAL A 290 -8.80 -16.26 4.67
CA VAL A 290 -9.51 -17.33 3.92
C VAL A 290 -9.59 -17.03 2.41
N GLY A 291 -9.53 -15.75 2.03
CA GLY A 291 -9.48 -15.33 0.62
C GLY A 291 -8.16 -15.69 -0.08
N ASN A 292 -7.09 -15.96 0.67
CA ASN A 292 -5.80 -16.32 0.08
C ASN A 292 -5.84 -17.77 -0.45
N PRO A 293 -5.42 -18.02 -1.71
CA PRO A 293 -5.45 -19.36 -2.28
C PRO A 293 -4.50 -20.35 -1.60
N TYR A 294 -3.41 -19.90 -0.97
CA TYR A 294 -2.51 -20.76 -0.21
C TYR A 294 -3.12 -21.18 1.12
N THR A 295 -3.89 -20.31 1.77
CA THR A 295 -4.72 -20.67 2.92
C THR A 295 -5.68 -21.81 2.56
N TYR A 296 -6.30 -21.77 1.36
CA TYR A 296 -7.11 -22.88 0.88
C TYR A 296 -6.30 -24.18 0.71
N ILE A 297 -5.15 -24.13 0.04
CA ILE A 297 -4.31 -25.32 -0.21
C ILE A 297 -3.86 -25.96 1.10
N ILE A 298 -3.35 -25.17 2.05
CA ILE A 298 -2.85 -25.70 3.34
C ILE A 298 -4.00 -26.28 4.16
N ASN A 299 -5.15 -25.59 4.23
CA ASN A 299 -6.33 -26.13 4.90
C ASN A 299 -6.82 -27.42 4.25
N HIS A 300 -6.83 -27.50 2.93
CA HIS A 300 -7.23 -28.70 2.22
C HIS A 300 -6.31 -29.88 2.53
N LEU A 301 -4.98 -29.68 2.50
CA LEU A 301 -4.03 -30.70 2.94
C LEU A 301 -4.27 -31.11 4.40
N ASN A 302 -4.47 -30.15 5.30
CA ASN A 302 -4.57 -30.45 6.73
C ASN A 302 -5.91 -31.08 7.14
N THR A 303 -6.97 -30.95 6.33
CA THR A 303 -8.33 -31.40 6.69
C THR A 303 -8.89 -32.49 5.79
N SER A 304 -8.32 -32.68 4.59
CA SER A 304 -8.77 -33.74 3.69
C SER A 304 -8.38 -35.11 4.22
N GLY A 305 -9.34 -36.02 4.37
CA GLY A 305 -9.09 -37.42 4.72
C GLY A 305 -8.27 -38.17 3.67
N ASP A 306 -8.12 -37.62 2.46
CA ASP A 306 -7.32 -38.21 1.39
C ASP A 306 -5.82 -37.93 1.57
N TYR A 307 -5.43 -36.93 2.35
CA TYR A 307 -4.02 -36.67 2.64
C TYR A 307 -3.54 -37.53 3.81
N LEU A 308 -2.51 -38.35 3.60
CA LEU A 308 -2.08 -39.35 4.58
C LEU A 308 -1.54 -38.74 5.90
N LEU A 309 -1.08 -37.49 5.87
CA LEU A 309 -0.64 -36.73 7.05
C LEU A 309 -1.62 -35.60 7.40
N HIS A 310 -2.91 -35.79 7.15
CA HIS A 310 -3.92 -34.80 7.55
C HIS A 310 -3.88 -34.59 9.07
N GLY A 311 -4.14 -33.36 9.52
CA GLY A 311 -4.09 -32.97 10.93
C GLY A 311 -2.70 -32.80 11.53
N THR A 312 -1.61 -33.04 10.78
CA THR A 312 -0.24 -32.90 11.31
C THR A 312 0.40 -31.54 11.04
N ILE A 313 -0.25 -30.65 10.28
CA ILE A 313 0.24 -29.28 10.05
C ILE A 313 -0.20 -28.42 11.24
N ASP A 314 0.73 -28.15 12.15
CA ASP A 314 0.52 -27.26 13.29
C ASP A 314 0.59 -25.77 12.88
N ASP A 315 0.36 -24.87 13.84
CA ASP A 315 0.35 -23.42 13.62
C ASP A 315 1.68 -22.87 13.06
N ASN A 316 2.82 -23.41 13.51
CA ASN A 316 4.13 -22.96 13.08
C ASN A 316 4.41 -23.43 11.65
N MET A 317 4.06 -24.67 11.34
CA MET A 317 4.19 -25.23 10.00
C MET A 317 3.22 -24.56 9.02
N TYR A 318 2.03 -24.19 9.48
CA TYR A 318 1.05 -23.46 8.69
C TYR A 318 1.63 -22.14 8.17
N VAL A 319 2.23 -21.33 9.04
CA VAL A 319 2.87 -20.06 8.65
C VAL A 319 4.03 -20.32 7.68
N TYR A 320 4.88 -21.29 7.99
CA TYR A 320 5.98 -21.65 7.11
C TYR A 320 5.52 -22.03 5.71
N LEU A 321 4.50 -22.87 5.58
CA LEU A 321 3.95 -23.27 4.28
C LEU A 321 3.26 -22.11 3.56
N TYR A 322 2.61 -21.21 4.30
CA TYR A 322 1.98 -20.02 3.73
C TYR A 322 2.99 -19.09 3.06
N ASP A 323 4.21 -18.99 3.60
CA ASP A 323 5.29 -18.22 3.00
C ASP A 323 5.99 -18.99 1.87
N LEU A 324 6.15 -20.31 2.04
CA LEU A 324 6.88 -21.17 1.12
C LEU A 324 6.15 -21.41 -0.21
N LEU A 325 4.84 -21.72 -0.17
CA LEU A 325 4.08 -22.07 -1.37
C LEU A 325 4.02 -20.96 -2.44
N PRO A 326 3.88 -19.67 -2.08
CA PRO A 326 4.00 -18.57 -3.03
C PRO A 326 5.32 -18.57 -3.80
N GLU A 327 6.45 -18.90 -3.17
CA GLU A 327 7.76 -18.92 -3.84
C GLU A 327 7.81 -19.92 -5.01
N PHE A 328 6.97 -20.95 -4.97
CA PHE A 328 6.97 -22.03 -5.95
C PHE A 328 5.78 -22.02 -6.92
N PHE A 329 4.62 -21.53 -6.49
CA PHE A 329 3.37 -21.69 -7.24
C PHE A 329 2.64 -20.38 -7.54
N ASN A 330 3.20 -19.20 -7.23
CA ASN A 330 2.55 -17.91 -7.49
C ASN A 330 2.23 -17.66 -8.97
N GLU A 331 3.01 -18.19 -9.91
CA GLU A 331 2.69 -18.06 -11.33
C GLU A 331 1.46 -18.87 -11.74
N VAL A 332 1.18 -19.97 -11.04
CA VAL A 332 0.09 -20.90 -11.38
C VAL A 332 -1.21 -20.49 -10.69
N VAL A 333 -1.13 -20.05 -9.44
CA VAL A 333 -2.29 -19.89 -8.55
C VAL A 333 -3.07 -18.58 -8.80
N LYS A 334 -2.62 -17.73 -9.74
CA LYS A 334 -3.25 -16.43 -10.07
C LYS A 334 -4.62 -16.52 -10.74
N GLU A 335 -4.99 -17.65 -11.35
CA GLU A 335 -6.30 -17.79 -12.03
C GLU A 335 -7.35 -18.49 -11.15
N LYS A 336 -8.63 -18.15 -11.40
CA LYS A 336 -9.77 -18.77 -10.73
C LYS A 336 -9.78 -20.27 -11.02
N ASN A 337 -9.90 -21.10 -9.97
CA ASN A 337 -9.84 -22.58 -9.96
C ASN A 337 -8.44 -23.24 -9.99
N GLN A 338 -7.35 -22.53 -10.30
CA GLN A 338 -5.99 -23.12 -10.28
C GLN A 338 -5.56 -23.58 -8.89
N LYS A 339 -6.07 -22.94 -7.82
CA LYS A 339 -5.80 -23.37 -6.43
C LYS A 339 -6.29 -24.78 -6.14
N ILE A 340 -7.38 -25.24 -6.77
CA ILE A 340 -7.90 -26.60 -6.60
C ILE A 340 -6.94 -27.59 -7.27
N LEU A 341 -6.55 -27.32 -8.51
CA LEU A 341 -5.60 -28.17 -9.26
C LEU A 341 -4.24 -28.28 -8.58
N VAL A 342 -3.71 -27.17 -8.05
CA VAL A 342 -2.44 -27.19 -7.29
C VAL A 342 -2.62 -27.98 -5.99
N SER A 343 -3.74 -27.82 -5.30
CA SER A 343 -4.04 -28.56 -4.08
C SER A 343 -4.10 -30.07 -4.34
N GLU A 344 -4.82 -30.52 -5.37
CA GLU A 344 -4.93 -31.92 -5.76
C GLU A 344 -3.56 -32.50 -6.16
N TYR A 345 -2.80 -31.76 -6.97
CA TYR A 345 -1.44 -32.16 -7.37
C TYR A 345 -0.50 -32.35 -6.17
N LEU A 346 -0.52 -31.40 -5.23
CA LEU A 346 0.30 -31.49 -4.01
C LEU A 346 -0.14 -32.69 -3.17
N LEU A 347 -1.45 -32.86 -2.95
CA LEU A 347 -1.99 -33.97 -2.16
C LEU A 347 -1.56 -35.33 -2.74
N GLU A 348 -1.81 -35.57 -4.03
CA GLU A 348 -1.48 -36.84 -4.67
C GLU A 348 0.03 -37.11 -4.64
N SER A 349 0.83 -36.10 -4.96
CA SER A 349 2.27 -36.28 -5.08
C SER A 349 2.95 -36.44 -3.71
N LEU A 350 2.49 -35.70 -2.69
CA LEU A 350 2.99 -35.86 -1.32
C LEU A 350 2.62 -37.24 -0.76
N ASN A 351 1.41 -37.74 -1.01
CA ASN A 351 1.04 -39.09 -0.61
C ASN A 351 1.97 -40.16 -1.22
N ARG A 352 2.36 -40.00 -2.49
CA ARG A 352 3.35 -40.90 -3.11
C ARG A 352 4.70 -40.85 -2.40
N ILE A 353 5.16 -39.66 -2.00
CA ILE A 353 6.40 -39.47 -1.23
C ILE A 353 6.27 -40.13 0.15
N ILE A 354 5.14 -39.93 0.85
CA ILE A 354 4.86 -40.51 2.18
C ILE A 354 4.93 -42.04 2.11
N VAL A 355 4.22 -42.65 1.16
CA VAL A 355 4.21 -44.11 0.96
C VAL A 355 5.61 -44.62 0.65
N LYS A 356 6.36 -43.94 -0.23
CA LYS A 356 7.69 -44.39 -0.63
C LYS A 356 8.72 -44.28 0.48
N THR A 357 8.62 -43.24 1.31
CA THR A 357 9.52 -43.00 2.44
C THR A 357 9.14 -43.83 3.68
N GLY A 358 8.03 -44.57 3.64
CA GLY A 358 7.60 -45.43 4.74
C GLY A 358 7.24 -44.64 6.00
N ARG A 359 6.62 -43.47 5.84
CA ARG A 359 6.24 -42.63 6.99
C ARG A 359 4.95 -43.10 7.64
N ASP A 360 5.03 -43.33 8.95
CA ASP A 360 3.88 -43.63 9.81
C ASP A 360 3.44 -42.37 10.55
N ASN A 361 2.45 -41.64 10.02
CA ASN A 361 1.83 -40.45 10.65
C ASN A 361 2.82 -39.39 11.21
N THR A 362 4.06 -39.40 10.73
CA THR A 362 5.11 -38.52 11.22
C THR A 362 5.14 -37.26 10.37
N PRO A 363 4.92 -36.07 10.98
CA PRO A 363 4.89 -34.81 10.24
C PRO A 363 6.21 -34.57 9.51
N PHE A 364 6.15 -33.88 8.38
CA PHE A 364 7.34 -33.41 7.71
C PHE A 364 8.03 -32.29 8.49
N SER A 365 9.36 -32.30 8.53
CA SER A 365 10.17 -31.16 8.98
C SER A 365 10.09 -29.99 7.98
N LYS A 366 10.62 -28.82 8.35
CA LYS A 366 10.69 -27.66 7.44
C LYS A 366 11.57 -27.95 6.23
N GLU A 367 12.66 -28.67 6.44
CA GLU A 367 13.61 -29.12 5.42
C GLU A 367 12.93 -30.07 4.43
N GLU A 368 12.14 -31.02 4.94
CA GLU A 368 11.40 -31.98 4.13
C GLU A 368 10.34 -31.28 3.29
N TRP A 369 9.54 -30.41 3.91
CA TRP A 369 8.56 -29.59 3.20
C TRP A 369 9.21 -28.77 2.09
N PHE A 370 10.32 -28.09 2.38
CA PHE A 370 11.07 -27.35 1.37
C PHE A 370 11.54 -28.24 0.23
N CYS A 371 12.24 -29.33 0.53
CA CYS A 371 12.81 -30.21 -0.48
C CYS A 371 11.71 -30.82 -1.36
N TYR A 372 10.64 -31.33 -0.76
CA TYR A 372 9.56 -31.98 -1.50
C TYR A 372 8.78 -30.99 -2.35
N ILE A 373 8.39 -29.84 -1.80
CA ILE A 373 7.69 -28.79 -2.57
C ILE A 373 8.56 -28.29 -3.72
N TYR A 374 9.86 -28.09 -3.47
CA TYR A 374 10.81 -27.68 -4.49
C TYR A 374 10.90 -28.70 -5.63
N LEU A 375 11.08 -29.98 -5.32
CA LEU A 375 11.12 -31.06 -6.32
C LEU A 375 9.81 -31.17 -7.09
N LEU A 376 8.66 -31.01 -6.41
CA LEU A 376 7.34 -31.02 -7.03
C LEU A 376 7.15 -29.87 -8.02
N LYS A 377 7.66 -28.68 -7.70
CA LYS A 377 7.69 -27.55 -8.63
C LYS A 377 8.57 -27.84 -9.84
N GLN A 378 9.74 -28.44 -9.64
CA GLN A 378 10.65 -28.78 -10.73
C GLN A 378 10.09 -29.91 -11.61
N ASN A 379 9.39 -30.90 -11.04
CA ASN A 379 8.73 -31.96 -11.80
C ASN A 379 7.69 -31.43 -12.77
N ARG A 380 6.88 -30.44 -12.37
CA ARG A 380 5.93 -29.80 -13.29
C ARG A 380 6.62 -29.17 -14.51
N ASN A 381 7.83 -28.63 -14.31
CA ASN A 381 8.55 -27.91 -15.36
C ASN A 381 9.45 -28.81 -16.20
N ARG A 382 10.04 -29.86 -15.60
CA ARG A 382 11.15 -30.65 -16.16
C ARG A 382 10.90 -32.15 -16.18
N LYS A 383 9.75 -32.63 -15.68
CA LYS A 383 9.40 -34.06 -15.59
C LYS A 383 10.48 -34.93 -14.90
N ILE A 384 11.06 -34.42 -13.81
CA ILE A 384 12.07 -35.17 -13.04
C ILE A 384 11.47 -36.36 -12.30
N ASP A 385 12.21 -37.46 -12.15
CA ASP A 385 11.78 -38.57 -11.30
C ASP A 385 12.05 -38.25 -9.83
N ILE A 386 11.02 -37.72 -9.15
CA ILE A 386 11.10 -37.34 -7.74
C ILE A 386 11.42 -38.55 -6.87
N ILE A 387 10.83 -39.71 -7.16
CA ILE A 387 10.98 -40.91 -6.35
C ILE A 387 12.43 -41.41 -6.41
N LYS A 388 13.04 -41.36 -7.59
CA LYS A 388 14.46 -41.66 -7.75
C LYS A 388 15.32 -40.70 -6.94
N ILE A 389 15.06 -39.39 -7.01
CA ILE A 389 15.83 -38.37 -6.28
C ILE A 389 15.73 -38.54 -4.77
N ILE A 390 14.52 -38.70 -4.22
CA ILE A 390 14.35 -38.83 -2.77
C ILE A 390 14.94 -40.14 -2.22
N SER A 391 15.09 -41.16 -3.05
CA SER A 391 15.67 -42.45 -2.66
C SER A 391 17.20 -42.46 -2.73
N ASP A 392 17.81 -41.39 -3.27
CA ASP A 392 19.25 -41.29 -3.45
C ASP A 392 19.98 -40.90 -2.16
N GLU A 393 21.15 -41.51 -1.91
CA GLU A 393 21.94 -41.29 -0.70
C GLU A 393 22.46 -39.85 -0.60
N SER A 394 22.78 -39.20 -1.74
CA SER A 394 23.22 -37.80 -1.76
C SER A 394 22.09 -36.84 -1.37
N PHE A 395 20.85 -37.17 -1.74
CA PHE A 395 19.67 -36.43 -1.31
C PHE A 395 19.47 -36.55 0.19
N GLN A 396 19.51 -37.78 0.73
CA GLN A 396 19.36 -38.02 2.17
C GLN A 396 20.45 -37.30 2.99
N THR A 397 21.70 -37.33 2.52
CA THR A 397 22.82 -36.62 3.15
C THR A 397 22.62 -35.12 3.16
N THR A 398 22.11 -34.56 2.04
CA THR A 398 21.83 -33.12 1.94
C THR A 398 20.66 -32.73 2.81
N LEU A 399 19.58 -33.52 2.82
CA LEU A 399 18.40 -33.29 3.66
C LEU A 399 18.80 -33.26 5.14
N ASN A 400 19.59 -34.23 5.60
CA ASN A 400 20.02 -34.34 7.00
C ASN A 400 21.00 -33.24 7.44
N SER A 401 21.69 -32.60 6.49
CA SER A 401 22.61 -31.48 6.79
C SER A 401 21.97 -30.11 6.59
N MET A 402 20.74 -30.07 6.07
CA MET A 402 20.00 -28.83 5.83
C MET A 402 19.44 -28.29 7.16
N VAL A 403 19.49 -26.98 7.30
CA VAL A 403 18.90 -26.28 8.46
C VAL A 403 18.08 -25.10 7.94
N ILE A 404 16.78 -25.12 8.17
CA ILE A 404 15.86 -24.03 7.83
C ILE A 404 15.22 -23.50 9.11
N LYS A 405 15.61 -22.29 9.51
CA LYS A 405 14.98 -21.60 10.65
C LYS A 405 13.63 -21.04 10.24
N ASP A 406 13.62 -20.06 9.36
CA ASP A 406 12.41 -19.34 8.96
C ASP A 406 12.12 -19.52 7.47
N LYS A 407 13.12 -19.31 6.61
CA LYS A 407 13.01 -19.46 5.16
C LYS A 407 14.25 -20.13 4.54
N PRO A 408 14.11 -20.80 3.39
CA PRO A 408 15.26 -21.32 2.65
C PRO A 408 16.20 -20.21 2.20
N VAL A 409 17.50 -20.46 2.24
CA VAL A 409 18.55 -19.53 1.78
C VAL A 409 19.14 -19.99 0.43
N PRO A 410 19.83 -19.12 -0.34
CA PRO A 410 20.37 -19.46 -1.66
C PRO A 410 21.20 -20.75 -1.70
N ARG A 411 21.92 -21.06 -0.62
CA ARG A 411 22.67 -22.32 -0.49
C ARG A 411 21.76 -23.55 -0.57
N ASN A 412 20.61 -23.57 0.11
CA ASN A 412 19.69 -24.71 0.09
C ASN A 412 19.19 -25.02 -1.33
N TYR A 413 18.92 -23.97 -2.11
CA TYR A 413 18.55 -24.09 -3.52
C TYR A 413 19.68 -24.66 -4.38
N ASN A 414 20.91 -24.21 -4.15
CA ASN A 414 22.08 -24.70 -4.90
C ASN A 414 22.36 -26.17 -4.62
N ASP A 415 22.23 -26.58 -3.35
CA ASP A 415 22.45 -27.97 -2.95
C ASP A 415 21.43 -28.91 -3.62
N LEU A 416 20.13 -28.54 -3.63
CA LEU A 416 19.10 -29.31 -4.34
C LEU A 416 19.29 -29.32 -5.86
N ASN A 417 19.68 -28.19 -6.46
CA ASN A 417 20.00 -28.13 -7.89
C ASN A 417 21.14 -29.05 -8.29
N LYS A 418 22.15 -29.18 -7.43
CA LYS A 418 23.28 -30.10 -7.66
C LYS A 418 22.80 -31.55 -7.68
N ILE A 419 22.04 -31.96 -6.67
CA ILE A 419 21.48 -33.32 -6.59
C ILE A 419 20.60 -33.63 -7.80
N MET A 420 19.73 -32.69 -8.20
CA MET A 420 18.87 -32.90 -9.37
C MET A 420 19.66 -33.14 -10.65
N LYS A 421 20.79 -32.44 -10.85
CA LYS A 421 21.65 -32.66 -12.02
C LYS A 421 22.36 -34.01 -11.96
N GLU A 422 22.82 -34.40 -10.78
CA GLU A 422 23.57 -35.65 -10.57
C GLU A 422 22.66 -36.89 -10.68
N VAL A 423 21.48 -36.84 -10.08
CA VAL A 423 20.57 -38.00 -9.95
C VAL A 423 19.46 -38.00 -11.02
N GLY A 424 18.93 -36.83 -11.33
CA GLY A 424 17.83 -36.64 -12.29
C GLY A 424 18.27 -36.74 -13.76
N GLY A 425 19.57 -36.65 -14.04
CA GLY A 425 20.13 -36.60 -15.39
C GLY A 425 19.99 -35.21 -16.03
N ASN A 426 20.74 -34.96 -17.11
CA ASN A 426 20.62 -33.72 -17.88
C ASN A 426 19.22 -33.64 -18.49
N VAL A 427 18.38 -32.77 -17.92
CA VAL A 427 17.13 -32.28 -18.54
C VAL A 427 17.37 -30.89 -19.09
#